data_AF-A0A1F9FS28-F1
#
_entry.id   AF-A0A1F9FS28-F1
#
_cell.length_a   1.000
_cell.length_b   1.000
_cell.length_c   1.000
_cell.angle_alpha   90.00
_cell.angle_beta   90.00
_cell.angle_gamma   90.00
#
_symmetry.space_group_name_H-M   'P 1'
#
loop_
_entity.id
_entity.type
_entity.pdbx_description
1 polymer ?
#
loop_
_entity_poly.entity_id
_entity_poly.type
_entity_poly.pdbx_seq_one_letter_code
_entity_poly.pdbx_strand_id
1 'polypeptide(L)'
;MQTAFLVFFAALTLLFLALLWPFAKPAFLALTLTIVFAPLYRFILHKCRLHRYLASVLTTLIIAACVLIPLIVLGTVLVTHVGSFLQNISYQLAQGSFSDVFQPILQTLSQWIERLTGTAPFRVDLEQEIFKVLQGLGKSIYNFSPRVLLTTFSIIFNFFLILLFLVVFFAEGVQLHKWLMEASPLSSLHLEKMLTEMRLTITTSLTASLLIAVVQGSLLGLGFWIVGFNHPYSWWPIAIILSVIPIIGAVSCYITASLILLATGQTEWSIAFFVYGVAIVSSVDNIIRPFLVRGTTRIHPVLLFVTLIGAAKLFGPIGIIVGPVLLSIFLAAVRIYRLEFAAERSY
;
A
#
# COMPACT_ATOMS: atom_id res chain seq x y z
N MET A 1 40.84 -28.46 0.26
CA MET A 1 41.05 -27.01 0.09
C MET A 1 39.87 -26.34 -0.64
N GLN A 2 39.41 -26.86 -1.77
CA GLN A 2 38.25 -26.31 -2.50
C GLN A 2 36.94 -26.30 -1.67
N THR A 3 36.64 -27.37 -0.94
CA THR A 3 35.44 -27.43 -0.07
C THR A 3 35.48 -26.42 1.07
N ALA A 4 36.63 -26.25 1.72
CA ALA A 4 36.83 -25.25 2.77
C ALA A 4 36.69 -23.82 2.24
N PHE A 5 37.23 -23.54 1.05
CA PHE A 5 37.06 -22.24 0.38
C PHE A 5 35.59 -21.96 0.03
N LEU A 6 34.86 -22.95 -0.52
CA LEU A 6 33.45 -22.80 -0.86
C LEU A 6 32.58 -22.54 0.37
N VAL A 7 32.84 -23.25 1.49
CA VAL A 7 32.13 -23.03 2.75
C VAL A 7 32.42 -21.64 3.30
N PHE A 8 33.68 -21.20 3.28
CA PHE A 8 34.06 -19.85 3.70
C PHE A 8 33.40 -18.78 2.82
N PHE A 9 33.43 -18.96 1.50
CA PHE A 9 32.79 -18.04 0.55
C PHE A 9 31.27 -17.97 0.74
N ALA A 10 30.61 -19.12 0.95
CA ALA A 10 29.18 -19.17 1.24
C ALA A 10 28.85 -18.46 2.56
N ALA A 11 29.65 -18.67 3.62
CA ALA A 11 29.47 -18.00 4.90
C ALA A 11 29.67 -16.47 4.79
N LEU A 12 30.71 -16.04 4.06
CA LEU A 12 30.96 -14.62 3.80
C LEU A 12 29.82 -13.99 3.00
N THR A 13 29.31 -14.70 1.99
CA THR A 13 28.17 -14.25 1.17
C THR A 13 26.91 -14.12 2.03
N LEU A 14 26.63 -15.11 2.90
CA LEU A 14 25.49 -15.04 3.82
C LEU A 14 25.62 -13.88 4.81
N LEU A 15 26.81 -13.65 5.36
CA LEU A 15 27.07 -12.54 6.28
C LEU A 15 26.91 -11.18 5.58
N PHE A 16 27.41 -11.06 4.34
CA PHE A 16 27.21 -9.87 3.52
C PHE A 16 25.74 -9.64 3.17
N LEU A 17 24.98 -10.68 2.81
CA LEU A 17 23.55 -10.60 2.57
C LEU A 17 22.77 -10.20 3.84
N ALA A 18 23.16 -10.72 5.00
CA ALA A 18 22.58 -10.32 6.28
C ALA A 18 22.85 -8.84 6.61
N LEU A 19 24.05 -8.33 6.26
CA LEU A 19 24.40 -6.92 6.39
C LEU A 19 23.56 -6.03 5.45
N LEU A 20 23.26 -6.51 4.23
CA LEU A 20 22.45 -5.78 3.27
C LEU A 20 20.93 -5.88 3.52
N TRP A 21 20.49 -6.88 4.28
CA TRP A 21 19.08 -7.16 4.54
C TRP A 21 18.26 -5.94 5.03
N PRO A 22 18.76 -5.09 5.95
CA PRO A 22 18.04 -3.90 6.39
C PRO A 22 17.77 -2.90 5.25
N PHE A 23 18.66 -2.86 4.25
CA PHE A 23 18.58 -1.95 3.10
C PHE A 23 17.78 -2.53 1.93
N ALA A 24 17.47 -3.82 1.95
CA ALA A 24 16.76 -4.49 0.85
C ALA A 24 15.37 -3.89 0.60
N LYS A 25 14.62 -3.55 1.66
CA LYS A 25 13.28 -2.94 1.54
C LYS A 25 13.32 -1.55 0.87
N PRO A 26 14.09 -0.57 1.38
CA PRO A 26 14.16 0.75 0.74
C PRO A 26 14.78 0.69 -0.66
N ALA A 27 15.76 -0.18 -0.91
CA ALA A 27 16.32 -0.39 -2.24
C ALA A 27 15.27 -0.93 -3.22
N PHE A 28 14.50 -1.94 -2.82
CA PHE A 28 13.46 -2.50 -3.70
C PHE A 28 12.37 -1.46 -4.03
N LEU A 29 11.97 -0.65 -3.05
CA LEU A 29 11.00 0.41 -3.27
C LEU A 29 11.56 1.50 -4.21
N ALA A 30 12.80 1.91 -4.01
CA ALA A 30 13.48 2.83 -4.91
C ALA A 30 13.56 2.27 -6.33
N LEU A 31 13.92 1.00 -6.51
CA LEU A 31 13.96 0.35 -7.83
C LEU A 31 12.59 0.37 -8.52
N THR A 32 11.53 0.05 -7.78
CA THR A 32 10.14 0.08 -8.24
C THR A 32 9.77 1.48 -8.73
N LEU A 33 10.04 2.51 -7.92
CA LEU A 33 9.79 3.90 -8.27
C LEU A 33 10.66 4.36 -9.44
N THR A 34 11.93 3.98 -9.50
CA THR A 34 12.83 4.29 -10.63
C THR A 34 12.27 3.75 -11.94
N ILE A 35 11.77 2.51 -11.96
CA ILE A 35 11.20 1.90 -13.16
C ILE A 35 9.96 2.67 -13.64
N VAL A 36 9.12 3.10 -12.70
CA VAL A 36 7.84 3.77 -13.01
C VAL A 36 8.02 5.21 -13.40
N PHE A 37 8.92 5.93 -12.72
CA PHE A 37 9.24 7.32 -13.00
C PHE A 37 10.40 7.48 -14.02
N ALA A 38 10.85 6.38 -14.64
CA ALA A 38 11.83 6.43 -15.73
C ALA A 38 11.44 7.39 -16.88
N PRO A 39 10.17 7.49 -17.31
CA PRO A 39 9.76 8.47 -18.33
C PRO A 39 9.98 9.91 -17.87
N LEU A 40 9.69 10.23 -16.60
CA LEU A 40 9.90 11.55 -16.02
C LEU A 40 11.41 11.89 -15.97
N TYR A 41 12.24 10.95 -15.51
CA TYR A 41 13.70 11.12 -15.50
C TYR A 41 14.24 11.39 -16.90
N ARG A 42 13.85 10.57 -17.89
CA ARG A 42 14.29 10.75 -19.29
C ARG A 42 13.81 12.06 -19.89
N PHE A 43 12.58 12.48 -19.56
CA PHE A 43 12.04 13.77 -19.98
C PHE A 43 12.92 14.91 -19.46
N ILE A 44 13.22 14.93 -18.15
CA ILE A 44 14.09 15.94 -17.53
C ILE A 44 15.50 15.90 -18.13
N LEU A 45 16.09 14.71 -18.27
CA LEU A 45 17.43 14.53 -18.81
C LEU A 45 17.57 15.09 -20.23
N HIS A 46 16.63 14.75 -21.12
CA HIS A 46 16.70 15.14 -22.53
C HIS A 46 16.15 16.55 -22.82
N LYS A 47 15.03 16.95 -22.22
CA LYS A 47 14.43 18.28 -22.46
C LYS A 47 15.20 19.40 -21.78
N CYS A 48 15.65 19.19 -20.54
CA CYS A 48 16.39 20.21 -19.80
C CYS A 48 17.91 20.13 -20.06
N ARG A 49 18.39 19.14 -20.83
CA ARG A 49 19.81 18.91 -21.17
C ARG A 49 20.73 18.90 -19.94
N LEU A 50 20.25 18.35 -18.82
CA LEU A 50 20.99 18.33 -17.56
C LEU A 50 21.98 17.16 -17.51
N HIS A 51 23.00 17.29 -16.65
CA HIS A 51 23.88 16.17 -16.34
C HIS A 51 23.14 15.06 -15.57
N ARG A 52 23.54 13.80 -15.73
CA ARG A 52 22.83 12.61 -15.22
C ARG A 52 22.48 12.67 -13.72
N TYR A 53 23.39 13.18 -12.89
CA TYR A 53 23.21 13.31 -11.43
C TYR A 53 22.27 14.47 -11.06
N LEU A 54 22.28 15.56 -11.83
CA LEU A 54 21.37 16.68 -11.55
C LEU A 54 19.93 16.31 -11.95
N ALA A 55 19.76 15.63 -13.08
CA ALA A 55 18.47 15.10 -13.51
C ALA A 55 17.92 14.07 -12.50
N SER A 56 18.77 13.22 -11.91
CA SER A 56 18.33 12.23 -10.92
C SER A 56 17.92 12.87 -9.61
N VAL A 57 18.67 13.85 -9.11
CA VAL A 57 18.30 14.63 -7.92
C VAL A 57 16.99 15.37 -8.14
N LEU A 58 16.83 16.07 -9.28
CA LEU A 58 15.60 16.79 -9.58
C LEU A 58 14.39 15.85 -9.65
N THR A 59 14.53 14.72 -10.34
CA THR A 59 13.46 13.72 -10.42
C THR A 59 13.12 13.16 -9.04
N THR A 60 14.14 12.88 -8.21
CA THR A 60 13.95 12.39 -6.84
C THR A 60 13.22 13.40 -5.97
N LEU A 61 13.53 14.70 -6.10
CA LEU A 61 12.83 15.78 -5.39
C LEU A 61 11.35 15.88 -5.82
N ILE A 62 11.06 15.74 -7.12
CA ILE A 62 9.68 15.72 -7.63
C ILE A 62 8.92 14.53 -7.06
N ILE A 63 9.51 13.33 -7.04
CA ILE A 63 8.90 12.13 -6.45
C ILE A 63 8.69 12.34 -4.95
N ALA A 64 9.68 12.88 -4.23
CA ALA A 64 9.58 13.16 -2.80
C ALA A 64 8.43 14.14 -2.51
N ALA A 65 8.30 15.23 -3.28
CA ALA A 65 7.20 16.18 -3.16
C ALA A 65 5.85 15.52 -3.46
N CYS A 66 5.77 14.70 -4.51
CA CYS A 66 4.57 13.96 -4.89
C CYS A 66 4.07 12.99 -3.81
N VAL A 67 4.97 12.46 -2.97
CA VAL A 67 4.63 11.58 -1.85
C VAL A 67 4.38 12.37 -0.55
N LEU A 68 5.25 13.33 -0.23
CA LEU A 68 5.20 14.08 1.03
C LEU A 68 4.03 15.05 1.10
N ILE A 69 3.71 15.77 0.01
CA ILE A 69 2.64 16.77 0.01
C ILE A 69 1.29 16.10 0.34
N PRO A 70 0.87 15.03 -0.35
CA PRO A 70 -0.37 14.33 0.01
C PRO A 70 -0.32 13.79 1.44
N LEU A 71 0.80 13.21 1.87
CA LEU A 71 0.92 12.65 3.22
C LEU A 71 0.76 13.72 4.31
N ILE A 72 1.35 14.91 4.11
CA ILE A 72 1.22 16.05 5.04
C ILE A 72 -0.22 16.54 5.05
N VAL A 73 -0.85 16.71 3.88
CA VAL A 73 -2.27 17.14 3.78
C VAL A 73 -3.20 16.14 4.46
N LEU A 74 -2.98 14.84 4.24
CA LEU A 74 -3.74 13.80 4.92
C LEU A 74 -3.52 13.82 6.42
N GLY A 75 -2.27 13.98 6.86
CA GLY A 75 -1.92 14.07 8.27
C GLY A 75 -2.62 15.24 8.96
N THR A 76 -2.62 16.43 8.35
CA THR A 76 -3.29 17.61 8.92
C THR A 76 -4.81 17.45 8.93
N VAL A 77 -5.42 16.92 7.87
CA VAL A 77 -6.87 16.68 7.83
C VAL A 77 -7.28 15.62 8.85
N LEU A 78 -6.55 14.51 8.94
CA LEU A 78 -6.82 13.48 9.94
C LEU A 78 -6.69 14.02 11.37
N VAL A 79 -5.61 14.74 11.69
CA VAL A 79 -5.43 15.30 13.04
C VAL A 79 -6.53 16.30 13.39
N THR A 80 -6.94 17.16 12.45
CA THR A 80 -7.98 18.16 12.70
C THR A 80 -9.38 17.56 12.79
N HIS A 81 -9.73 16.61 11.91
CA HIS A 81 -11.08 16.05 11.83
C HIS A 81 -11.30 14.91 12.83
N VAL A 82 -10.30 14.06 13.05
CA VAL A 82 -10.35 13.05 14.12
C VAL A 82 -10.22 13.73 15.48
N GLY A 83 -9.38 14.77 15.61
CA GLY A 83 -9.26 15.53 16.85
C GLY A 83 -10.58 16.16 17.29
N SER A 84 -11.29 16.82 16.37
CA SER A 84 -12.61 17.40 16.65
C SER A 84 -13.69 16.35 16.89
N PHE A 85 -13.66 15.23 16.17
CA PHE A 85 -14.54 14.08 16.43
C PHE A 85 -14.33 13.50 17.82
N LEU A 86 -13.08 13.25 18.21
CA LEU A 86 -12.74 12.73 19.55
C LEU A 86 -13.14 13.70 20.66
N GLN A 87 -12.97 15.00 20.45
CA GLN A 87 -13.44 16.02 21.40
C GLN A 87 -14.96 16.02 21.52
N ASN A 88 -15.70 15.99 20.41
CA ASN A 88 -17.17 15.91 20.42
C ASN A 88 -17.69 14.64 21.10
N ILE A 89 -17.06 13.49 20.81
CA ILE A 89 -17.37 12.22 21.49
C ILE A 89 -17.09 12.31 22.98
N SER A 90 -15.93 12.84 23.38
CA SER A 90 -15.58 12.97 24.80
C SER A 90 -16.52 13.90 25.56
N TYR A 91 -16.98 14.98 24.91
CA TYR A 91 -17.96 15.91 25.46
C TYR A 91 -19.35 15.26 25.61
N GLN A 92 -19.80 14.51 24.60
CA GLN A 92 -21.07 13.79 24.63
C GLN A 92 -21.06 12.61 25.61
N LEU A 93 -19.94 11.92 25.78
CA LEU A 93 -19.73 10.89 26.81
C LEU A 93 -19.78 11.50 28.22
N ALA A 94 -19.16 12.66 28.43
CA ALA A 94 -19.16 13.35 29.72
C ALA A 94 -20.56 13.85 30.13
N GLN A 95 -21.47 14.06 29.17
CA GLN A 95 -22.86 14.45 29.40
C GLN A 95 -23.85 13.26 29.46
N GLY A 96 -23.39 12.03 29.26
CA GLY A 96 -24.25 10.82 29.29
C GLY A 96 -25.09 10.59 28.01
N SER A 97 -25.18 11.57 27.11
CA SER A 97 -25.95 11.48 25.85
C SER A 97 -25.31 10.60 24.77
N PHE A 98 -24.10 10.07 24.98
CA PHE A 98 -23.46 9.17 24.02
C PHE A 98 -24.21 7.83 23.86
N SER A 99 -24.79 7.34 24.96
CA SER A 99 -25.66 6.17 24.95
C SER A 99 -26.90 6.38 24.06
N ASP A 100 -27.47 7.59 24.08
CA ASP A 100 -28.68 7.94 23.31
C ASP A 100 -28.47 7.98 21.79
N VAL A 101 -27.25 8.29 21.32
CA VAL A 101 -26.94 8.33 19.87
C VAL A 101 -26.79 6.93 19.29
N PHE A 102 -26.16 6.00 20.02
CA PHE A 102 -25.85 4.66 19.53
C PHE A 102 -26.89 3.59 19.91
N GLN A 103 -27.65 3.76 21.01
CA GLN A 103 -28.72 2.85 21.43
C GLN A 103 -29.76 2.56 20.34
N PRO A 104 -30.31 3.56 19.61
CA PRO A 104 -31.34 3.32 18.60
C PRO A 104 -30.83 2.43 17.45
N ILE A 105 -29.56 2.59 17.08
CA ILE A 105 -28.92 1.83 16.00
C ILE A 105 -28.63 0.40 16.42
N LEU A 106 -28.11 0.20 17.64
CA LEU A 106 -27.88 -1.13 18.19
C LEU A 106 -29.18 -1.90 18.37
N GLN A 107 -30.23 -1.21 18.81
CA GLN A 107 -31.57 -1.79 18.88
C GLN A 107 -32.08 -2.18 17.48
N THR A 108 -31.94 -1.30 16.48
CA THR A 108 -32.38 -1.59 15.10
C THR A 108 -31.58 -2.75 14.48
N LEU A 109 -30.26 -2.76 14.65
CA LEU A 109 -29.39 -3.86 14.20
C LEU A 109 -29.71 -5.18 14.91
N SER A 110 -29.92 -5.14 16.23
CA SER A 110 -30.28 -6.33 17.00
C SER A 110 -31.62 -6.90 16.55
N GLN A 111 -32.63 -6.05 16.28
CA GLN A 111 -33.93 -6.46 15.76
C GLN A 111 -33.83 -7.01 14.33
N TRP A 112 -32.96 -6.45 13.48
CA TRP A 112 -32.72 -6.96 12.13
C TRP A 112 -32.05 -8.32 12.14
N ILE A 113 -31.04 -8.50 13.01
CA ILE A 113 -30.33 -9.76 13.20
C ILE A 113 -31.26 -10.82 13.79
N GLU A 114 -32.08 -10.45 14.79
CA GLU A 114 -33.05 -11.34 15.42
C GLU A 114 -34.10 -11.83 14.41
N ARG A 115 -34.55 -10.98 13.48
CA ARG A 115 -35.43 -11.36 12.37
C ARG A 115 -34.79 -12.32 11.36
N LEU A 116 -33.47 -12.25 11.17
CA LEU A 116 -32.73 -13.08 10.21
C LEU A 116 -32.24 -14.41 10.80
N THR A 117 -31.90 -14.42 12.08
CA THR A 117 -31.20 -15.56 12.71
C THR A 117 -32.03 -16.27 13.80
N GLY A 118 -33.11 -15.66 14.29
CA GLY A 118 -33.98 -16.24 15.33
C GLY A 118 -33.31 -16.41 16.70
N THR A 119 -32.07 -15.93 16.87
CA THR A 119 -31.30 -16.01 18.11
C THR A 119 -31.36 -14.70 18.89
N ALA A 120 -31.26 -14.82 20.22
CA ALA A 120 -31.34 -13.73 21.20
C ALA A 120 -30.47 -12.50 20.85
N PRO A 121 -30.87 -11.29 21.28
CA PRO A 121 -30.23 -10.05 20.87
C PRO A 121 -28.73 -10.04 21.21
N PHE A 122 -27.92 -9.79 20.17
CA PHE A 122 -26.48 -9.59 20.29
C PHE A 122 -26.22 -8.28 21.03
N ARG A 123 -26.08 -8.35 22.36
CA ARG A 123 -25.74 -7.19 23.20
C ARG A 123 -24.22 -6.96 23.14
N VAL A 124 -23.80 -6.04 22.29
CA VAL A 124 -22.45 -5.48 22.35
C VAL A 124 -22.52 -4.23 23.22
N ASP A 125 -21.79 -4.24 24.33
CA ASP A 125 -21.51 -3.01 25.09
C ASP A 125 -20.56 -2.14 24.28
N LEU A 126 -21.13 -1.44 23.29
CA LEU A 126 -20.42 -0.54 22.40
C LEU A 126 -19.69 0.55 23.19
N GLU A 127 -20.26 0.99 24.31
CA GLU A 127 -19.60 1.93 25.21
C GLU A 127 -18.25 1.38 25.68
N GLN A 128 -18.18 0.13 26.15
CA GLN A 128 -16.91 -0.43 26.63
C GLN A 128 -15.90 -0.65 25.51
N GLU A 129 -16.32 -1.14 24.34
CA GLU A 129 -15.41 -1.36 23.21
C GLU A 129 -14.93 -0.04 22.58
N ILE A 130 -15.81 0.94 22.44
CA ILE A 130 -15.44 2.30 22.01
C ILE A 130 -14.53 2.94 23.05
N PHE A 131 -14.80 2.81 24.35
CA PHE A 131 -13.92 3.33 25.40
C PHE A 131 -12.54 2.66 25.39
N LYS A 132 -12.46 1.36 25.08
CA LYS A 132 -11.18 0.65 24.88
C LYS A 132 -10.43 1.14 23.65
N VAL A 133 -11.12 1.35 22.52
CA VAL A 133 -10.51 1.91 21.30
C VAL A 133 -10.04 3.34 21.54
N LEU A 134 -10.87 4.19 22.15
CA LEU A 134 -10.55 5.57 22.51
C LEU A 134 -9.39 5.65 23.52
N GLN A 135 -9.35 4.77 24.54
CA GLN A 135 -8.20 4.67 25.43
C GLN A 135 -6.96 4.13 24.74
N GLY A 136 -7.10 3.21 23.78
CA GLY A 136 -6.00 2.71 22.95
C GLY A 136 -5.39 3.82 22.10
N LEU A 137 -6.23 4.62 21.44
CA LEU A 137 -5.83 5.79 20.66
C LEU A 137 -5.24 6.89 21.56
N GLY A 138 -5.90 7.20 22.69
CA GLY A 138 -5.47 8.19 23.68
C GLY A 138 -4.15 7.82 24.36
N LYS A 139 -3.94 6.56 24.76
CA LYS A 139 -2.64 6.06 25.25
C LYS A 139 -1.56 6.10 24.18
N SER A 140 -1.90 5.94 22.90
CA SER A 140 -0.95 6.03 21.80
C SER A 140 -0.52 7.48 21.52
N ILE A 141 -1.36 8.46 21.86
CA ILE A 141 -1.08 9.90 21.74
C ILE A 141 -0.37 10.44 22.99
N TYR A 142 -0.77 10.00 24.19
CA TYR A 142 -0.26 10.52 25.46
C TYR A 142 1.07 9.88 25.90
N ASN A 143 1.31 8.61 25.53
CA ASN A 143 2.61 8.02 25.73
C ASN A 143 3.53 8.44 24.58
N PHE A 144 4.14 9.62 24.73
CA PHE A 144 5.38 10.01 24.07
C PHE A 144 6.51 9.05 24.51
N SER A 145 6.39 7.76 24.17
CA SER A 145 7.33 6.74 24.58
C SER A 145 8.54 6.76 23.64
N PRO A 146 9.71 6.27 24.09
CA PRO A 146 10.86 6.03 23.24
C PRO A 146 10.54 5.23 21.97
N ARG A 147 9.48 4.39 21.97
CA ARG A 147 9.06 3.63 20.78
C ARG A 147 8.53 4.50 19.66
N VAL A 148 7.82 5.60 19.95
CA VAL A 148 7.31 6.52 18.92
C VAL A 148 8.47 7.26 18.27
N LEU A 149 9.45 7.71 19.08
CA LEU A 149 10.68 8.32 18.58
C LEU A 149 11.50 7.36 17.71
N LEU A 150 11.72 6.12 18.18
CA LEU A 150 12.45 5.11 17.41
C LEU A 150 11.72 4.74 16.11
N THR A 151 10.40 4.63 16.13
CA THR A 151 9.60 4.35 14.92
C THR A 151 9.68 5.51 13.93
N THR A 152 9.53 6.75 14.42
CA THR A 152 9.63 7.96 13.59
C THR A 152 11.01 8.08 12.96
N PHE A 153 12.08 7.88 13.75
CA PHE A 153 13.44 7.86 13.25
C PHE A 153 13.65 6.78 12.20
N SER A 154 13.13 5.56 12.43
CA SER A 154 13.20 4.47 11.46
C SER A 154 12.49 4.81 10.15
N ILE A 155 11.32 5.46 10.20
CA ILE A 155 10.58 5.89 9.01
C ILE A 155 11.39 6.95 8.24
N ILE A 156 11.90 7.98 8.93
CA ILE A 156 12.70 9.05 8.31
C ILE A 156 13.98 8.47 7.68
N PHE A 157 14.67 7.58 8.40
CA PHE A 157 15.88 6.94 7.91
C PHE A 157 15.61 6.05 6.68
N ASN A 158 14.55 5.25 6.70
CA ASN A 158 14.13 4.47 5.54
C ASN A 158 13.76 5.36 4.35
N PHE A 159 13.05 6.47 4.60
CA PHE A 159 12.71 7.43 3.57
C PHE A 159 13.96 8.06 2.95
N PHE A 160 14.93 8.48 3.78
CA PHE A 160 16.22 8.97 3.32
C PHE A 160 16.96 7.93 2.44
N LEU A 161 16.99 6.66 2.85
CA LEU A 161 17.58 5.59 2.06
C LEU A 161 16.89 5.40 0.71
N ILE A 162 15.56 5.49 0.66
CA ILE A 162 14.80 5.43 -0.62
C ILE A 162 15.25 6.57 -1.53
N LEU A 163 15.36 7.80 -1.02
CA LEU A 163 15.82 8.95 -1.81
C LEU A 163 17.25 8.75 -2.31
N LEU A 164 18.14 8.24 -1.46
CA LEU A 164 19.53 7.94 -1.84
C LEU A 164 19.58 6.90 -2.98
N PHE A 165 18.85 5.79 -2.83
CA PHE A 165 18.79 4.75 -3.86
C PHE A 165 18.15 5.24 -5.15
N LEU A 166 17.12 6.11 -5.08
CA LEU A 166 16.53 6.73 -6.27
C LEU A 166 17.57 7.51 -7.07
N VAL A 167 18.35 8.38 -6.41
CA VAL A 167 19.41 9.16 -7.06
C VAL A 167 20.41 8.25 -7.75
N VAL A 168 20.86 7.20 -7.06
CA VAL A 168 21.83 6.22 -7.58
C VAL A 168 21.25 5.42 -8.75
N PHE A 169 20.06 4.84 -8.62
CA PHE A 169 19.46 4.02 -9.67
C PHE A 169 19.09 4.82 -10.92
N PHE A 170 18.68 6.09 -10.79
CA PHE A 170 18.49 6.95 -11.96
C PHE A 170 19.82 7.33 -12.62
N ALA A 171 20.83 7.71 -11.84
CA ALA A 171 22.11 8.17 -12.40
C ALA A 171 22.96 7.04 -12.98
N GLU A 172 22.93 5.85 -12.36
CA GLU A 172 23.83 4.73 -12.64
C GLU A 172 23.11 3.46 -13.10
N GLY A 173 21.81 3.55 -13.40
CA GLY A 173 21.01 2.40 -13.81
C GLY A 173 21.55 1.65 -15.03
N VAL A 174 22.22 2.35 -15.96
CA VAL A 174 22.87 1.71 -17.13
C VAL A 174 24.07 0.88 -16.70
N GLN A 175 24.91 1.40 -15.81
CA GLN A 175 26.06 0.67 -15.26
C GLN A 175 25.60 -0.53 -14.43
N LEU A 176 24.57 -0.35 -13.59
CA LEU A 176 24.00 -1.42 -12.77
C LEU A 176 23.43 -2.54 -13.65
N HIS A 177 22.72 -2.20 -14.72
CA HIS A 177 22.22 -3.18 -15.67
C HIS A 177 23.34 -3.97 -16.35
N LYS A 178 24.39 -3.30 -16.85
CA LYS A 178 25.56 -3.97 -17.44
C LYS A 178 26.24 -4.92 -16.46
N TRP A 179 26.51 -4.43 -15.25
CA TRP A 179 27.11 -5.26 -14.20
C TRP A 179 26.24 -6.47 -13.86
N LEU A 180 24.91 -6.31 -13.80
CA LEU A 180 23.99 -7.42 -13.55
C LEU A 180 24.04 -8.47 -14.68
N MET A 181 24.18 -8.03 -15.93
CA MET A 181 24.31 -8.92 -17.09
C MET A 181 25.63 -9.68 -17.11
N GLU A 182 26.72 -9.06 -16.63
CA GLU A 182 28.05 -9.67 -16.57
C GLU A 182 28.24 -10.60 -15.36
N ALA A 183 27.63 -10.26 -14.22
CA ALA A 183 27.78 -11.01 -12.98
C ALA A 183 26.82 -12.21 -12.87
N SER A 184 25.73 -12.22 -13.66
CA SER A 184 24.74 -13.29 -13.58
C SER A 184 25.22 -14.58 -14.23
N PRO A 185 25.01 -15.75 -13.61
CA PRO A 185 25.30 -17.04 -14.23
C PRO A 185 24.29 -17.42 -15.33
N LEU A 186 23.18 -16.67 -15.45
CA LEU A 186 22.16 -16.91 -16.47
C LEU A 186 22.60 -16.37 -17.83
N SER A 187 22.17 -17.02 -18.92
CA SER A 187 22.35 -16.44 -20.25
C SER A 187 21.72 -15.04 -20.35
N SER A 188 22.35 -14.13 -21.08
CA SER A 188 21.86 -12.76 -21.27
C SER A 188 20.41 -12.70 -21.76
N LEU A 189 20.00 -13.59 -22.66
CA LEU A 189 18.64 -13.66 -23.19
C LEU A 189 17.60 -13.98 -22.09
N HIS A 190 17.89 -14.93 -21.21
CA HIS A 190 17.00 -15.30 -20.11
C HIS A 190 16.89 -14.18 -19.07
N LEU A 191 18.02 -13.54 -18.72
CA LEU A 191 18.04 -12.44 -17.75
C LEU A 191 17.29 -11.21 -18.29
N GLU A 192 17.50 -10.83 -19.55
CA GLU A 192 16.82 -9.69 -20.18
C GLU A 192 15.31 -9.90 -20.20
N LYS A 193 14.87 -11.13 -20.49
CA LYS A 193 13.45 -11.50 -20.44
C LYS A 193 12.87 -11.36 -19.03
N MET A 194 13.58 -11.83 -18.00
CA MET A 194 13.15 -11.69 -16.60
C MET A 194 13.04 -10.23 -16.18
N LEU A 195 14.03 -9.40 -16.52
CA LEU A 195 14.01 -7.96 -16.23
C LEU A 195 12.87 -7.24 -16.95
N THR A 196 12.57 -7.63 -18.19
CA THR A 196 11.46 -7.09 -18.97
C THR A 196 10.11 -7.47 -18.36
N GLU A 197 9.91 -8.74 -17.98
CA GLU A 197 8.70 -9.21 -17.30
C GLU A 197 8.52 -8.52 -15.93
N MET A 198 9.61 -8.35 -15.17
CA MET A 198 9.62 -7.59 -13.92
C MET A 198 9.16 -6.14 -14.14
N ARG A 199 9.75 -5.44 -15.11
CA ARG A 199 9.39 -4.06 -15.47
C ARG A 199 7.92 -3.95 -15.91
N LEU A 200 7.45 -4.87 -16.75
CA LEU A 200 6.06 -4.91 -17.20
C LEU A 200 5.11 -5.13 -16.02
N THR A 201 5.42 -6.05 -15.13
CA THR A 201 4.59 -6.36 -13.95
C THR A 201 4.52 -5.17 -13.00
N ILE A 202 5.65 -4.52 -12.71
CA ILE A 202 5.72 -3.32 -11.87
C ILE A 202 4.88 -2.19 -12.47
N THR A 203 5.13 -1.86 -13.75
CA THR A 203 4.45 -0.75 -14.42
C THR A 203 2.96 -0.99 -14.57
N THR A 204 2.56 -2.20 -14.96
CA THR A 204 1.13 -2.59 -15.08
C THR A 204 0.43 -2.56 -13.72
N SER A 205 1.09 -3.07 -12.66
CA SER A 205 0.49 -3.06 -11.32
C SER A 205 0.33 -1.64 -10.76
N LEU A 206 1.31 -0.76 -10.93
CA LEU A 206 1.18 0.62 -10.43
C LEU A 206 0.20 1.46 -11.26
N THR A 207 0.22 1.32 -12.59
CA THR A 207 -0.77 2.00 -13.45
C THR A 207 -2.19 1.53 -13.14
N ALA A 208 -2.38 0.24 -12.88
CA ALA A 208 -3.66 -0.28 -12.40
C ALA A 208 -4.07 0.34 -11.06
N SER A 209 -3.18 0.35 -10.06
CA SER A 209 -3.49 0.95 -8.76
C SER A 209 -3.84 2.44 -8.87
N LEU A 210 -3.12 3.22 -9.71
CA LEU A 210 -3.43 4.63 -9.92
C LEU A 210 -4.78 4.85 -10.61
N LEU A 211 -5.10 4.05 -11.64
CA LEU A 211 -6.38 4.14 -12.33
C LEU A 211 -7.54 3.77 -11.40
N ILE A 212 -7.38 2.69 -10.63
CA ILE A 212 -8.34 2.25 -9.62
C ILE A 212 -8.53 3.33 -8.56
N ALA A 213 -7.45 3.97 -8.10
CA ALA A 213 -7.53 5.05 -7.12
C ALA A 213 -8.33 6.26 -7.62
N VAL A 214 -8.16 6.64 -8.89
CA VAL A 214 -8.94 7.72 -9.51
C VAL A 214 -10.41 7.36 -9.63
N VAL A 215 -10.73 6.13 -10.05
CA VAL A 215 -12.12 5.67 -10.17
C VAL A 215 -12.77 5.56 -8.79
N GLN A 216 -12.14 4.88 -7.83
CA GLN A 216 -12.65 4.73 -6.47
C GLN A 216 -12.78 6.07 -5.76
N GLY A 217 -11.77 6.93 -5.84
CA GLY A 217 -11.81 8.26 -5.25
C GLY A 217 -12.90 9.14 -5.86
N SER A 218 -13.12 9.05 -7.19
CA SER A 218 -14.24 9.73 -7.85
C SER A 218 -15.60 9.20 -7.42
N LEU A 219 -15.77 7.88 -7.30
CA LEU A 219 -17.01 7.29 -6.81
C LEU A 219 -17.28 7.68 -5.35
N LEU A 220 -16.25 7.73 -4.51
CA LEU A 220 -16.36 8.22 -3.13
C LEU A 220 -16.72 9.70 -3.10
N GLY A 221 -16.07 10.53 -3.92
CA GLY A 221 -16.38 11.95 -4.06
C GLY A 221 -17.83 12.21 -4.47
N LEU A 222 -18.33 11.47 -5.47
CA LEU A 222 -19.73 11.52 -5.88
C LEU A 222 -20.66 11.10 -4.73
N GLY A 223 -20.32 10.03 -4.02
CA GLY A 223 -21.11 9.58 -2.90
C GLY A 223 -21.13 10.59 -1.74
N PHE A 224 -20.01 11.26 -1.43
CA PHE A 224 -19.97 12.35 -0.44
C PHE A 224 -20.90 13.50 -0.84
N TRP A 225 -20.96 13.82 -2.13
CA TRP A 225 -21.86 14.85 -2.65
C TRP A 225 -23.34 14.45 -2.57
N ILE A 226 -23.68 13.21 -2.95
CA ILE A 226 -25.06 12.69 -2.92
C ILE A 226 -25.61 12.65 -1.49
N VAL A 227 -24.78 12.24 -0.53
CA VAL A 227 -25.18 12.16 0.88
C VAL A 227 -25.23 13.53 1.56
N GLY A 228 -24.79 14.60 0.89
CA GLY A 228 -24.73 15.93 1.49
C GLY A 228 -23.70 16.02 2.61
N PHE A 229 -22.59 15.27 2.49
CA PHE A 229 -21.50 15.29 3.46
C PHE A 229 -20.90 16.70 3.56
N ASN A 230 -20.52 17.14 4.76
CA ASN A 230 -19.95 18.48 4.95
C ASN A 230 -18.65 18.64 4.15
N HIS A 231 -18.59 19.67 3.29
CA HIS A 231 -17.46 19.99 2.41
C HIS A 231 -16.97 18.80 1.55
N PRO A 232 -17.81 18.26 0.64
CA PRO A 232 -17.47 17.06 -0.14
C PRO A 232 -16.24 17.29 -1.05
N TYR A 233 -16.04 18.53 -1.49
CA TYR A 233 -14.88 18.97 -2.28
C TYR A 233 -13.54 18.79 -1.54
N SER A 234 -13.53 18.87 -0.21
CA SER A 234 -12.31 18.66 0.60
C SER A 234 -11.98 17.17 0.72
N TRP A 235 -13.01 16.32 0.81
CA TRP A 235 -12.85 14.87 0.95
C TRP A 235 -12.55 14.14 -0.35
N TRP A 236 -12.92 14.72 -1.49
CA TRP A 236 -12.72 14.08 -2.79
C TRP A 236 -11.22 13.86 -3.15
N PRO A 237 -10.33 14.87 -3.08
CA PRO A 237 -8.89 14.66 -3.31
C PRO A 237 -8.28 13.67 -2.31
N ILE A 238 -8.72 13.74 -1.05
CA ILE A 238 -8.31 12.83 0.02
C ILE A 238 -8.67 11.39 -0.34
N ALA A 239 -9.89 11.15 -0.82
CA ALA A 239 -10.33 9.83 -1.24
C ALA A 239 -9.52 9.28 -2.40
N ILE A 240 -9.16 10.10 -3.40
CA ILE A 240 -8.26 9.69 -4.49
C ILE A 240 -6.89 9.31 -3.94
N ILE A 241 -6.29 10.15 -3.11
CA ILE A 241 -4.95 9.91 -2.54
C ILE A 241 -4.95 8.63 -1.69
N LEU A 242 -5.92 8.47 -0.79
CA LEU A 242 -6.02 7.28 0.06
C LEU A 242 -6.19 6.02 -0.79
N SER A 243 -7.04 6.08 -1.83
CA SER A 243 -7.34 4.93 -2.69
C SER A 243 -6.14 4.44 -3.51
N VAL A 244 -5.02 5.18 -3.55
CA VAL A 244 -3.74 4.68 -4.10
C VAL A 244 -3.23 3.48 -3.30
N ILE A 245 -3.51 3.45 -1.99
CA ILE A 245 -3.18 2.32 -1.12
C ILE A 245 -4.20 1.22 -1.36
N PRO A 246 -3.82 0.09 -2.01
CA PRO A 246 -4.77 -0.94 -2.39
C PRO A 246 -5.47 -1.51 -1.17
N ILE A 247 -6.76 -1.85 -1.33
CA ILE A 247 -7.65 -2.42 -0.30
C ILE A 247 -7.96 -1.45 0.83
N ILE A 248 -6.95 -0.88 1.49
CA ILE A 248 -7.09 -0.09 2.71
C ILE A 248 -7.62 1.31 2.43
N GLY A 249 -7.17 1.92 1.32
CA GLY A 249 -7.46 3.31 0.97
C GLY A 249 -8.94 3.64 0.94
N ALA A 250 -9.65 3.12 -0.06
CA ALA A 250 -11.08 3.37 -0.24
C ALA A 250 -11.92 2.88 0.95
N VAL A 251 -11.55 1.74 1.55
CA VAL A 251 -12.24 1.16 2.72
C VAL A 251 -12.19 2.10 3.91
N SER A 252 -11.02 2.64 4.22
CA SER A 252 -10.87 3.60 5.32
C SER A 252 -11.69 4.87 5.09
N CYS A 253 -11.81 5.35 3.85
CA CYS A 253 -12.63 6.52 3.52
C CYS A 253 -14.12 6.27 3.78
N TYR A 254 -14.70 5.21 3.22
CA TYR A 254 -16.14 5.02 3.38
C TYR A 254 -16.53 4.59 4.79
N ILE A 255 -15.69 3.83 5.49
CA ILE A 255 -15.93 3.50 6.91
C ILE A 255 -15.94 4.78 7.73
N THR A 256 -14.90 5.61 7.60
CA THR A 256 -14.77 6.85 8.37
C THR A 256 -15.96 7.79 8.11
N ALA A 257 -16.33 8.00 6.85
CA ALA A 257 -17.47 8.85 6.51
C ALA A 257 -18.81 8.27 7.00
N SER A 258 -19.01 6.95 6.93
CA SER A 258 -20.21 6.31 7.47
C SER A 258 -20.32 6.51 8.98
N LEU A 259 -19.20 6.40 9.70
CA LEU A 259 -19.16 6.68 11.15
C LEU A 259 -19.44 8.15 11.48
N ILE A 260 -18.95 9.09 10.67
CA ILE A 260 -19.24 10.52 10.85
C ILE A 260 -20.73 10.81 10.61
N LEU A 261 -21.34 10.23 9.57
CA LEU A 261 -22.78 10.36 9.30
C LEU A 261 -23.62 9.79 10.44
N LEU A 262 -23.19 8.66 10.99
CA LEU A 262 -23.84 8.04 12.13
C LEU A 262 -23.81 8.95 13.35
N ALA A 263 -22.64 9.51 13.67
CA ALA A 263 -22.45 10.40 14.81
C ALA A 263 -23.17 11.75 14.67
N THR A 264 -23.51 12.15 13.43
CA THR A 264 -24.29 13.37 13.15
C THR A 264 -25.79 13.11 13.06
N GLY A 265 -26.25 11.90 13.40
CA GLY A 265 -27.67 11.52 13.42
C GLY A 265 -28.24 11.12 12.06
N GLN A 266 -27.43 11.04 11.01
CA GLN A 266 -27.85 10.66 9.65
C GLN A 266 -27.73 9.15 9.43
N THR A 267 -28.49 8.36 10.19
CA THR A 267 -28.39 6.90 10.22
C THR A 267 -28.70 6.24 8.87
N GLU A 268 -29.76 6.67 8.18
CA GLU A 268 -30.15 6.10 6.88
C GLU A 268 -29.05 6.29 5.84
N TRP A 269 -28.51 7.50 5.78
CA TRP A 269 -27.39 7.85 4.89
C TRP A 269 -26.09 7.15 5.26
N SER A 270 -25.82 6.94 6.56
CA SER A 270 -24.67 6.17 7.02
C SER A 270 -24.71 4.73 6.50
N ILE A 271 -25.85 4.04 6.65
CA ILE A 271 -26.03 2.67 6.18
C ILE A 271 -25.96 2.62 4.66
N ALA A 272 -26.66 3.52 3.97
CA ALA A 272 -26.66 3.58 2.51
C ALA A 272 -25.25 3.81 1.95
N PHE A 273 -24.48 4.72 2.55
CA PHE A 273 -23.12 5.04 2.13
C PHE A 273 -22.14 3.90 2.40
N PHE A 274 -22.28 3.21 3.53
CA PHE A 274 -21.48 2.02 3.85
C PHE A 274 -21.74 0.90 2.83
N VAL A 275 -23.00 0.61 2.54
CA VAL A 275 -23.39 -0.40 1.54
C VAL A 275 -22.89 0.00 0.15
N TYR A 276 -23.00 1.28 -0.22
CA TYR A 276 -22.42 1.81 -1.47
C TYR A 276 -20.91 1.59 -1.54
N GLY A 277 -20.18 1.88 -0.46
CA GLY A 277 -18.74 1.67 -0.36
C GLY A 277 -18.35 0.20 -0.56
N VAL A 278 -19.01 -0.71 0.15
CA VAL A 278 -18.73 -2.15 0.08
C VAL A 278 -19.14 -2.75 -1.28
N ALA A 279 -20.34 -2.44 -1.77
CA ALA A 279 -20.89 -3.08 -2.96
C ALA A 279 -20.34 -2.48 -4.27
N ILE A 280 -20.18 -1.16 -4.34
CA ILE A 280 -19.80 -0.47 -5.58
C ILE A 280 -18.32 -0.10 -5.56
N VAL A 281 -17.87 0.67 -4.56
CA VAL A 281 -16.49 1.20 -4.54
C VAL A 281 -15.46 0.08 -4.41
N SER A 282 -15.67 -0.89 -3.51
CA SER A 282 -14.75 -2.02 -3.34
C SER A 282 -14.75 -2.98 -4.55
N SER A 283 -15.86 -3.07 -5.29
CA SER A 283 -15.93 -3.89 -6.50
C SER A 283 -15.07 -3.38 -7.65
N VAL A 284 -14.71 -2.09 -7.65
CA VAL A 284 -13.86 -1.49 -8.68
C VAL A 284 -12.52 -2.20 -8.80
N ASP A 285 -11.83 -2.51 -7.69
CA ASP A 285 -10.52 -3.18 -7.74
C ASP A 285 -10.66 -4.60 -8.32
N ASN A 286 -11.75 -5.31 -7.99
CA ASN A 286 -12.05 -6.65 -8.50
C ASN A 286 -12.39 -6.67 -10.00
N ILE A 287 -12.90 -5.58 -10.55
CA ILE A 287 -13.26 -5.47 -11.97
C ILE A 287 -12.06 -4.96 -12.77
N ILE A 288 -11.52 -3.80 -12.40
CA ILE A 288 -10.51 -3.10 -13.20
C ILE A 288 -9.17 -3.85 -13.22
N ARG A 289 -8.76 -4.43 -12.09
CA ARG A 289 -7.44 -5.10 -12.00
C ARG A 289 -7.33 -6.27 -12.98
N PRO A 290 -8.30 -7.20 -13.11
CA PRO A 290 -8.27 -8.21 -14.16
C PRO A 290 -8.25 -7.66 -15.60
N PHE A 291 -8.90 -6.54 -15.88
CA PHE A 291 -8.87 -5.92 -17.22
C PHE A 291 -7.50 -5.35 -17.58
N LEU A 292 -6.79 -4.77 -16.61
CA LEU A 292 -5.48 -4.15 -16.82
C LEU A 292 -4.32 -5.15 -16.74
N VAL A 293 -4.47 -6.23 -15.96
CA VAL A 293 -3.42 -7.24 -15.73
C VAL A 293 -3.56 -8.44 -16.68
N ARG A 294 -4.29 -8.27 -17.80
CA ARG A 294 -4.46 -9.32 -18.82
C ARG A 294 -3.10 -9.84 -19.30
N GLY A 295 -2.91 -11.16 -19.23
CA GLY A 295 -1.78 -11.84 -19.87
C GLY A 295 -0.60 -12.20 -18.97
N THR A 296 -0.66 -11.98 -17.66
CA THR A 296 0.28 -12.65 -16.75
C THR A 296 -0.08 -14.14 -16.67
N THR A 297 0.94 -14.98 -16.73
CA THR A 297 0.93 -16.45 -16.75
C THR A 297 -0.20 -17.06 -15.91
N ARG A 298 -0.72 -18.25 -16.29
CA ARG A 298 -1.68 -19.03 -15.48
C ARG A 298 -1.06 -19.40 -14.11
N ILE A 299 -0.99 -18.45 -13.20
CA ILE A 299 -0.54 -18.61 -11.83
C ILE A 299 -1.71 -19.20 -11.07
N HIS A 300 -1.45 -20.27 -10.32
CA HIS A 300 -2.47 -20.88 -9.48
C HIS A 300 -2.98 -19.85 -8.45
N PRO A 301 -4.30 -19.62 -8.31
CA PRO A 301 -4.84 -18.55 -7.45
C PRO A 301 -4.33 -18.61 -5.99
N VAL A 302 -4.17 -19.82 -5.45
CA VAL A 302 -3.62 -20.03 -4.10
C VAL A 302 -2.18 -19.50 -3.98
N LEU A 303 -1.35 -19.71 -5.01
CA LEU A 303 0.03 -19.24 -4.98
C LEU A 303 0.08 -17.71 -5.00
N LEU A 304 -0.74 -17.08 -5.85
CA LEU A 304 -0.87 -15.63 -5.89
C LEU A 304 -1.34 -15.08 -4.53
N PHE A 305 -2.36 -15.69 -3.92
CA PHE A 305 -2.89 -15.30 -2.62
C PHE A 305 -1.83 -15.37 -1.51
N VAL A 306 -1.12 -16.50 -1.40
CA VAL A 306 -0.05 -16.69 -0.41
C VAL A 306 1.08 -15.68 -0.64
N THR A 307 1.46 -15.42 -1.90
CA THR A 307 2.50 -14.43 -2.20
C THR A 307 2.05 -13.02 -1.83
N LEU A 308 0.80 -12.64 -2.08
CA LEU A 308 0.28 -11.32 -1.72
C LEU A 308 0.29 -11.11 -0.20
N ILE A 309 -0.14 -12.10 0.59
CA ILE A 309 -0.10 -12.02 2.06
C ILE A 309 1.35 -11.96 2.56
N GLY A 310 2.21 -12.83 2.05
CA GLY A 310 3.63 -12.86 2.43
C GLY A 310 4.33 -11.55 2.11
N ALA A 311 4.11 -11.02 0.90
CA ALA A 311 4.66 -9.74 0.48
C ALA A 311 4.09 -8.58 1.29
N ALA A 312 2.79 -8.57 1.62
CA ALA A 312 2.19 -7.56 2.47
C ALA A 312 2.80 -7.55 3.88
N LYS A 313 3.09 -8.72 4.44
CA LYS A 313 3.76 -8.84 5.74
C LYS A 313 5.22 -8.35 5.70
N LEU A 314 5.93 -8.58 4.59
CA LEU A 314 7.33 -8.21 4.44
C LEU A 314 7.52 -6.73 4.06
N PHE A 315 6.72 -6.24 3.11
CA PHE A 315 6.87 -4.93 2.47
C PHE A 315 5.74 -3.95 2.81
N GLY A 316 4.80 -4.31 3.68
CA GLY A 316 3.63 -3.49 4.00
C GLY A 316 2.65 -3.41 2.83
N PRO A 317 1.83 -2.33 2.73
CA PRO A 317 0.84 -2.17 1.65
C PRO A 317 1.44 -2.27 0.24
N ILE A 318 2.69 -1.83 0.07
CA ILE A 318 3.41 -1.91 -1.20
C ILE A 318 3.68 -3.36 -1.61
N GLY A 319 3.70 -4.30 -0.65
CA GLY A 319 3.80 -5.74 -0.89
C GLY A 319 2.76 -6.28 -1.87
N ILE A 320 1.60 -5.63 -1.99
CA ILE A 320 0.56 -6.02 -2.98
C ILE A 320 1.07 -5.82 -4.42
N ILE A 321 1.94 -4.85 -4.64
CA ILE A 321 2.59 -4.59 -5.94
C ILE A 321 3.84 -5.47 -6.09
N VAL A 322 4.62 -5.63 -5.02
CA VAL A 322 5.88 -6.40 -5.03
C VAL A 322 5.64 -7.90 -5.19
N GLY A 323 4.57 -8.44 -4.60
CA GLY A 323 4.27 -9.87 -4.55
C GLY A 323 4.22 -10.52 -5.94
N PRO A 324 3.37 -10.04 -6.87
CA PRO A 324 3.29 -10.59 -8.22
C PRO A 324 4.62 -10.53 -8.98
N VAL A 325 5.45 -9.52 -8.71
CA VAL A 325 6.76 -9.36 -9.33
C VAL A 325 7.72 -10.45 -8.86
N LEU A 326 7.84 -10.63 -7.54
CA LEU A 326 8.66 -11.69 -6.95
C LEU A 326 8.17 -13.07 -7.40
N LEU A 327 6.85 -13.27 -7.49
CA LEU A 327 6.28 -14.52 -7.98
C LEU A 327 6.64 -14.79 -9.43
N SER A 328 6.56 -13.76 -10.29
CA SER A 328 6.90 -13.88 -11.70
C SER A 328 8.38 -14.23 -11.89
N ILE A 329 9.27 -13.56 -11.16
CA ILE A 329 10.71 -13.83 -11.16
C ILE A 329 10.98 -15.27 -10.68
N PHE A 330 10.34 -15.70 -9.60
CA PHE A 330 10.49 -17.05 -9.07
C PHE A 330 10.05 -18.11 -10.09
N LEU A 331 8.87 -17.94 -10.69
CA LEU A 331 8.36 -18.86 -11.70
C LEU A 331 9.22 -18.87 -12.98
N ALA A 332 9.77 -17.72 -13.37
CA ALA A 332 10.72 -17.62 -14.47
C ALA A 332 12.01 -18.39 -14.15
N ALA A 333 12.58 -18.24 -12.95
CA ALA A 333 13.75 -18.99 -12.51
C ALA A 333 13.49 -20.50 -12.48
N VAL A 334 12.33 -20.93 -11.96
CA VAL A 334 11.91 -22.35 -11.98
C VAL A 334 11.78 -22.87 -13.42
N ARG A 335 11.23 -22.07 -14.34
CA ARG A 335 11.12 -22.44 -15.76
C ARG A 335 12.49 -22.60 -16.41
N ILE A 336 13.41 -21.66 -16.17
CA ILE A 336 14.78 -21.73 -16.68
C ILE A 336 15.47 -22.99 -16.13
N TYR A 337 15.38 -23.22 -14.82
CA TYR A 337 15.94 -24.43 -14.20
C TYR A 337 15.43 -25.73 -14.85
N ARG A 338 14.12 -25.80 -15.15
CA ARG A 338 13.54 -26.97 -15.84
C ARG A 338 14.04 -27.12 -17.27
N LEU A 339 14.21 -26.03 -18.01
CA LEU A 339 14.67 -26.08 -19.40
C LEU A 339 16.16 -26.44 -19.49
N GLU A 340 16.96 -25.94 -18.56
CA GLU A 340 18.43 -26.01 -18.63
C GLU A 340 18.97 -27.26 -17.90
N PHE A 341 18.41 -27.62 -16.73
CA PHE A 341 18.95 -28.69 -15.89
C PHE A 341 18.09 -29.96 -15.81
N ALA A 342 16.77 -29.89 -16.09
CA ALA A 342 15.94 -31.09 -16.11
C ALA A 342 15.98 -31.82 -17.47
N ALA A 343 16.28 -31.11 -18.56
CA ALA A 343 16.47 -31.71 -19.88
C ALA A 343 17.70 -32.64 -19.94
N GLU A 344 18.79 -32.29 -19.23
CA GLU A 344 20.03 -33.09 -19.20
C GLU A 344 19.90 -34.42 -18.44
N ARG A 345 18.91 -34.57 -17.54
CA ARG A 345 18.68 -35.85 -16.81
C ARG A 345 17.89 -36.89 -17.60
N SER A 346 17.53 -36.60 -18.85
CA SER A 346 16.65 -37.44 -19.67
C SER A 346 17.41 -38.31 -20.69
N TYR A 347 18.74 -38.39 -20.62
CA TYR A 347 19.58 -39.20 -21.52
C TYR A 347 20.41 -40.22 -20.76
#